data_AF-A0A7K5Z7F7-F1
#
_entry.id   AF-A0A7K5Z7F7-F1
#
_cell.length_a   1.000
_cell.length_b   1.000
_cell.length_c   1.000
_cell.angle_alpha   90.00
_cell.angle_beta   90.00
_cell.angle_gamma   90.00
#
_symmetry.space_group_name_H-M   'P 1'
#
loop_
_entity.id
_entity.type
_entity.pdbx_description
1 polymer ?
#
loop_
_entity_poly.entity_id
_entity_poly.type
_entity_poly.pdbx_seq_one_letter_code
_entity_poly.pdbx_strand_id
1 'polypeptide(L)'
;VPVSPDIAVGAPWGGDSGSGQVFIFRGHSEGLRETPTQRLTSPFPGAAAFGFALRGATDLDGNGHPDLLVGAYGEAKVAVYRGQPVVVAQTQLNVPDGLNPKALDCVLPGSSARVSW
;
A
#
# COMPACT_ATOMS: atom_id res chain seq x y z
N VAL A 1 14.11 4.93 -13.99
CA VAL A 1 14.02 5.67 -12.71
C VAL A 1 14.82 4.89 -11.69
N PRO A 2 15.77 5.46 -10.96
CA PRO A 2 16.45 4.75 -9.88
C PRO A 2 15.38 4.31 -8.87
N VAL A 3 15.29 3.01 -8.60
CA VAL A 3 14.45 2.49 -7.52
C VAL A 3 15.02 3.01 -6.21
N SER A 4 14.26 3.88 -5.54
CA SER A 4 14.61 4.33 -4.19
C SER A 4 14.23 3.20 -3.24
N PRO A 5 15.16 2.65 -2.44
CA PRO A 5 14.85 1.53 -1.58
C PRO A 5 13.88 1.93 -0.47
N ASP A 6 12.98 1.01 -0.13
CA ASP A 6 12.09 1.12 1.02
C ASP A 6 12.80 0.60 2.28
N ILE A 7 12.40 1.08 3.45
CA ILE A 7 12.95 0.61 4.74
C ILE A 7 11.85 0.18 5.72
N ALA A 8 12.20 -0.74 6.61
CA ALA A 8 11.38 -1.15 7.73
C ALA A 8 12.04 -0.73 9.04
N VAL A 9 11.27 -0.13 9.95
CA VAL A 9 11.74 0.33 11.27
C VAL A 9 10.91 -0.34 12.36
N GLY A 10 11.58 -1.01 13.29
CA GLY A 10 10.95 -1.69 14.41
C GLY A 10 10.77 -0.79 15.62
N ALA A 11 9.65 -0.94 16.31
CA ALA A 11 9.36 -0.39 17.63
C ALA A 11 8.94 -1.54 18.55
N PRO A 12 9.89 -2.28 19.15
CA PRO A 12 9.62 -3.57 19.81
C PRO A 12 8.65 -3.51 20.99
N TRP A 13 8.49 -2.32 21.59
CA TRP A 13 7.57 -2.06 22.70
C TRP A 13 6.47 -1.05 22.32
N GLY A 14 6.33 -0.77 21.02
CA GLY A 14 5.30 0.14 20.51
C GLY A 14 3.91 -0.49 20.40
N GLY A 15 2.92 0.35 20.08
CA GLY A 15 1.51 -0.03 19.97
C GLY A 15 0.78 -0.05 21.32
N ASP A 16 -0.55 -0.04 21.28
CA ASP A 16 -1.39 0.12 22.47
C ASP A 16 -1.20 -1.01 23.49
N SER A 17 -0.86 -2.22 23.02
CA SER A 17 -0.58 -3.38 23.88
C SER A 17 0.88 -3.47 24.34
N GLY A 18 1.78 -2.62 23.82
CA GLY A 18 3.23 -2.72 24.03
C GLY A 18 3.87 -3.98 23.43
N SER A 19 3.16 -4.73 22.59
CA SER A 19 3.63 -6.00 22.00
C SER A 19 4.63 -5.80 20.85
N GLY A 20 4.71 -4.58 20.32
CA GLY A 20 5.62 -4.20 19.25
C GLY A 20 4.94 -3.89 17.93
N GLN A 21 5.58 -3.03 17.14
CA GLN A 21 5.15 -2.60 15.82
C GLN A 21 6.33 -2.52 14.85
N VAL A 22 6.06 -2.64 13.55
CA VAL A 22 7.02 -2.36 12.48
C VAL A 22 6.39 -1.38 11.50
N PHE A 23 7.14 -0.36 11.11
CA PHE A 23 6.71 0.70 10.21
C PHE A 23 7.46 0.59 8.89
N ILE A 24 6.74 0.66 7.77
CA ILE A 24 7.32 0.62 6.43
C ILE A 24 7.33 2.04 5.86
N PHE A 25 8.51 2.53 5.52
CA PHE A 25 8.73 3.83 4.90
C PHE A 25 9.17 3.64 3.46
N ARG A 26 8.46 4.28 2.53
CA ARG A 26 8.72 4.17 1.11
C ARG A 26 9.77 5.19 0.66
N GLY A 27 10.72 4.75 -0.16
CA GLY A 27 11.68 5.62 -0.82
C GLY A 27 11.04 6.42 -1.96
N HIS A 28 11.59 7.60 -2.24
CA HIS A 28 11.30 8.39 -3.43
C HIS A 28 12.55 9.12 -3.91
N SER A 29 12.45 9.81 -5.05
CA SER A 29 13.58 10.47 -5.71
C SER A 29 14.35 11.48 -4.85
N GLU A 30 13.74 11.98 -3.78
CA GLU A 30 14.34 12.98 -2.87
C GLU A 30 14.71 12.41 -1.50
N GLY A 31 14.59 11.09 -1.31
CA GLY A 31 14.91 10.43 -0.04
C GLY A 31 13.80 9.51 0.45
N LEU A 32 13.46 9.63 1.72
CA LEU A 32 12.49 8.77 2.39
C LEU A 32 11.23 9.56 2.75
N ARG A 33 10.05 8.97 2.54
CA ARG A 33 8.81 9.55 3.05
C ARG A 33 8.85 9.60 4.58
N GLU A 34 8.54 10.76 5.16
CA GLU A 34 8.49 10.92 6.63
C GLU A 34 7.33 10.15 7.28
N THR A 35 6.25 9.93 6.55
CA THR A 35 5.07 9.19 7.03
C THR A 35 5.16 7.74 6.57
N PRO A 36 5.00 6.75 7.46
CA PRO A 36 5.01 5.34 7.06
C PRO A 36 3.81 5.03 6.19
N THR A 37 4.02 4.26 5.11
CA THR A 37 2.96 3.82 4.21
C THR A 37 2.21 2.60 4.74
N GLN A 38 2.82 1.85 5.65
CA GLN A 38 2.22 0.68 6.26
C GLN A 38 2.72 0.50 7.69
N ARG A 39 1.83 0.00 8.55
CA ARG A 39 2.13 -0.36 9.94
C ARG A 39 1.74 -1.81 10.16
N LEU A 40 2.69 -2.61 10.62
CA LEU A 40 2.51 -4.00 11.03
C LEU A 40 2.45 -4.04 12.55
N THR A 41 1.32 -4.43 13.11
CA THR A 41 1.17 -4.63 14.57
C THR A 41 1.50 -6.07 14.91
N SER A 42 2.15 -6.30 16.06
CA SER A 42 2.43 -7.65 16.57
C SER A 42 1.17 -8.52 16.50
N PRO A 43 1.22 -9.68 15.81
CA PRO A 43 0.14 -10.66 15.85
C PRO A 43 0.24 -11.58 17.08
N PHE A 44 1.29 -11.42 17.90
CA PHE A 44 1.55 -12.24 19.06
C PHE A 44 1.11 -11.53 20.34
N PRO A 45 0.59 -12.27 21.33
CA PRO A 45 0.18 -11.70 22.62
C PRO A 45 1.40 -11.25 23.43
N GLY A 46 1.15 -10.52 24.52
CA GLY A 46 2.17 -10.22 25.52
C GLY A 46 3.28 -9.27 25.05
N ALA A 47 4.38 -9.25 25.78
CA ALA A 47 5.56 -8.44 25.49
C ALA A 47 6.45 -9.12 24.44
N ALA A 48 5.93 -9.29 23.23
CA ALA A 48 6.56 -10.11 22.19
C ALA A 48 7.90 -9.56 21.67
N ALA A 49 8.19 -8.28 21.94
CA ALA A 49 9.31 -7.56 21.34
C ALA A 49 9.32 -7.66 19.80
N PHE A 50 8.12 -7.61 19.21
CA PHE A 50 7.91 -7.75 17.77
C PHE A 50 8.56 -6.56 17.04
N GLY A 51 9.48 -6.85 16.12
CA GLY A 51 10.25 -5.82 15.41
C GLY A 51 11.64 -5.57 15.99
N PHE A 52 12.08 -6.33 16.99
CA PHE A 52 13.45 -6.21 17.54
C PHE A 52 14.54 -6.63 16.54
N ALA A 53 14.26 -7.66 15.75
CA ALA A 53 15.12 -8.11 14.66
C ALA A 53 14.33 -8.11 13.35
N LEU A 54 14.92 -7.55 12.30
CA LEU A 54 14.32 -7.44 10.98
C LEU A 54 15.28 -7.99 9.92
N ARG A 55 14.76 -8.69 8.93
CA ARG A 55 15.51 -9.04 7.71
C ARG A 55 14.57 -8.96 6.51
N GLY A 56 14.95 -8.18 5.52
CA GLY A 56 14.23 -8.10 4.24
C GLY A 56 15.19 -8.16 3.06
N ALA A 57 14.80 -7.53 1.94
CA ALA A 57 15.57 -7.46 0.70
C ALA A 57 15.88 -8.84 0.07
N THR A 58 15.03 -9.84 0.34
CA THR A 58 15.12 -11.18 -0.24
C THR A 58 13.71 -11.66 -0.54
N ASP A 59 13.48 -12.13 -1.75
CA ASP A 59 12.25 -12.79 -2.18
C ASP A 59 12.34 -14.28 -1.79
N LEU A 60 11.46 -14.74 -0.89
CA LEU A 60 11.45 -16.11 -0.36
C LEU A 60 10.51 -17.02 -1.13
N ASP A 61 9.51 -16.47 -1.84
CA ASP A 61 8.49 -17.24 -2.55
C ASP A 61 8.59 -17.17 -4.08
N GLY A 62 9.55 -16.41 -4.61
CA GLY A 62 9.88 -16.33 -6.03
C GLY A 62 8.91 -15.46 -6.84
N ASN A 63 8.18 -14.55 -6.18
CA ASN A 63 7.18 -13.71 -6.83
C ASN A 63 7.73 -12.40 -7.42
N GLY A 64 9.03 -12.13 -7.26
CA GLY A 64 9.72 -10.93 -7.74
C GLY A 64 9.68 -9.74 -6.78
N HIS A 65 9.10 -9.88 -5.59
CA HIS A 65 9.02 -8.83 -4.57
C HIS A 65 9.72 -9.27 -3.28
N PRO A 66 10.59 -8.43 -2.69
CA PRO A 66 11.24 -8.76 -1.43
C PRO A 66 10.25 -8.94 -0.27
N ASP A 67 10.48 -9.97 0.54
CA ASP A 67 9.74 -10.27 1.75
C ASP A 67 10.39 -9.65 2.99
N LEU A 68 9.68 -9.71 4.12
CA LEU A 68 10.14 -9.21 5.42
C LEU A 68 9.95 -10.26 6.52
N LEU A 69 11.04 -10.63 7.16
CA LEU A 69 11.10 -11.41 8.39
C LEU A 69 11.10 -10.47 9.59
N VAL A 70 10.23 -10.73 10.56
CA VAL A 70 10.12 -9.97 11.80
C VAL A 70 10.26 -10.89 13.00
N GLY A 71 11.32 -10.70 13.79
CA GLY A 71 11.54 -11.40 15.04
C GLY A 71 10.66 -10.86 16.17
N ALA A 72 10.14 -11.79 16.98
CA ALA A 72 9.42 -11.53 18.22
C ALA A 72 9.96 -12.46 19.31
N TYR A 73 11.17 -12.16 19.79
CA TYR A 73 11.92 -13.05 20.66
C TYR A 73 11.23 -13.27 22.01
N GLY A 74 10.44 -12.31 22.49
CA GLY A 74 9.67 -12.44 23.74
C GLY A 74 8.65 -13.57 23.69
N GLU A 75 8.23 -13.97 22.49
CA GLU A 75 7.28 -15.06 22.23
C GLU A 75 7.94 -16.25 21.52
N ALA A 76 9.27 -16.26 21.40
CA ALA A 76 10.04 -17.27 20.65
C ALA A 76 9.52 -17.52 19.22
N LYS A 77 9.07 -16.46 18.54
CA LYS A 77 8.44 -16.54 17.20
C LYS A 77 9.12 -15.63 16.18
N VAL A 78 8.92 -15.98 14.91
CA VAL A 78 9.25 -15.16 13.75
C VAL A 78 8.01 -15.08 12.87
N ALA A 79 7.64 -13.87 12.46
CA ALA A 79 6.62 -13.64 11.45
C ALA A 79 7.27 -13.42 10.08
N VAL A 80 6.61 -13.91 9.03
CA VAL A 80 7.01 -13.69 7.64
C VAL A 80 5.91 -12.89 6.96
N TYR A 81 6.26 -11.73 6.42
CA TYR A 81 5.39 -10.88 5.62
C TYR A 81 5.84 -10.92 4.17
N ARG A 82 4.96 -11.35 3.28
CA ARG A 82 5.28 -11.51 1.86
C ARG A 82 5.02 -10.24 1.07
N GLY A 83 5.97 -9.86 0.21
CA GLY A 83 5.79 -8.78 -0.75
C GLY A 83 4.72 -9.16 -1.76
N GLN A 84 3.81 -8.23 -2.07
CA GLN A 84 2.75 -8.47 -3.04
C GLN A 84 3.00 -7.68 -4.34
N PRO A 85 2.62 -8.24 -5.52
CA PRO A 85 2.64 -7.51 -6.77
C PRO A 85 1.85 -6.19 -6.71
N VAL A 86 2.47 -5.11 -7.21
CA VAL A 86 1.85 -3.79 -7.26
C VAL A 86 1.35 -3.50 -8.67
N VAL A 87 0.03 -3.34 -8.81
CA VAL A 87 -0.60 -3.00 -10.10
C VAL A 87 -0.77 -1.48 -10.19
N VAL A 88 -0.19 -0.87 -11.23
CA VAL A 88 -0.37 0.56 -11.54
C VAL A 88 -1.52 0.70 -12.52
N ALA A 89 -2.68 1.14 -12.03
CA ALA A 89 -3.83 1.41 -12.88
C ALA A 89 -3.74 2.82 -13.49
N GLN A 90 -3.95 2.91 -14.81
CA GLN A 90 -4.06 4.16 -15.54
C GLN A 90 -5.48 4.28 -16.08
N THR A 91 -6.13 5.41 -15.82
CA THR A 91 -7.50 5.67 -16.25
C THR A 91 -7.57 6.97 -17.05
N GLN A 92 -8.46 7.00 -18.04
CA GLN A 92 -8.73 8.19 -18.83
C GLN A 92 -10.25 8.34 -18.97
N LEU A 93 -10.73 9.55 -18.72
CA LEU A 93 -12.12 9.94 -18.96
C LEU A 93 -12.11 11.06 -20.00
N ASN A 94 -12.75 10.81 -21.14
CA ASN A 94 -12.90 11.81 -22.19
C ASN A 94 -14.34 12.30 -22.18
N VAL A 95 -14.52 13.59 -21.92
CA VAL A 95 -15.80 14.31 -22.00
C VAL A 95 -15.61 15.54 -22.89
N PRO A 96 -16.67 16.03 -23.55
CA PRO A 96 -16.60 17.29 -24.29
C PRO A 96 -16.24 18.47 -23.36
N ASP A 97 -15.47 19.42 -23.89
CA ASP A 97 -15.12 20.66 -23.15
C ASP A 97 -16.32 21.58 -22.94
N GLY A 98 -17.40 21.38 -23.69
CA GLY A 98 -18.65 22.11 -23.55
C GLY A 98 -19.82 21.39 -24.22
N LEU A 99 -21.00 21.57 -23.64
CA LEU A 99 -22.25 21.04 -24.18
C LEU A 99 -23.07 22.19 -24.79
N ASN A 100 -23.64 21.97 -25.97
CA ASN A 100 -24.52 22.92 -26.62
C ASN A 100 -25.99 22.49 -26.42
N PRO A 101 -26.79 23.17 -25.57
CA PRO A 101 -28.18 22.78 -25.30
C PRO A 101 -29.09 22.84 -26.53
N LYS A 102 -28.68 23.56 -27.59
CA LYS A 102 -29.42 23.64 -28.86
C LYS A 102 -29.11 22.46 -29.80
N ALA A 103 -28.04 21.71 -29.55
CA ALA A 103 -27.69 20.51 -30.31
C ALA A 103 -28.47 19.31 -29.76
N LEU A 104 -29.67 19.07 -30.30
CA LEU A 104 -30.59 18.00 -29.85
C LEU A 104 -30.35 16.69 -30.62
N ASP A 105 -29.15 16.16 -30.52
CA ASP A 105 -28.69 15.06 -31.39
C ASP A 105 -29.05 13.65 -30.89
N CYS A 106 -29.66 13.53 -29.70
CA CYS A 106 -30.11 12.25 -29.16
C CYS A 106 -31.64 12.17 -29.06
N VAL A 107 -32.18 10.95 -29.00
CA VAL A 107 -33.61 10.69 -28.78
C VAL A 107 -33.78 9.95 -27.45
N LEU A 108 -34.69 10.43 -26.61
CA LEU A 108 -35.00 9.80 -25.33
C LEU A 108 -35.61 8.41 -25.53
N PRO A 109 -35.08 7.35 -24.92
CA PRO A 109 -35.69 6.03 -24.97
C PRO A 109 -37.15 6.06 -24.46
N GLY A 110 -38.08 5.50 -25.23
CA GLY A 110 -39.52 5.49 -24.89
C GLY A 110 -40.29 6.77 -25.26
N SER A 111 -39.64 7.71 -25.94
CA SER A 111 -40.23 8.99 -26.38
C SER A 111 -39.72 9.34 -27.80
N SER A 112 -40.40 10.25 -28.49
CA SER A 112 -39.90 10.89 -29.71
C SER A 112 -39.20 12.22 -29.43
N ALA A 113 -39.04 12.61 -28.16
CA ALA A 113 -38.39 13.84 -27.75
C ALA A 113 -36.89 13.81 -28.08
N ARG A 114 -36.40 14.86 -28.75
CA ARG A 114 -34.98 15.08 -29.02
C ARG A 114 -34.32 15.84 -27.86
N VAL A 115 -33.13 15.42 -27.44
CA VAL A 115 -32.38 15.99 -26.31
C VAL A 115 -30.92 16.21 -26.67
N SER A 116 -30.28 17.14 -25.97
CA SER A 116 -28.83 17.33 -26.03
C SER A 116 -28.11 16.25 -25.21
N TRP A 117 -26.92 15.89 -25.66
CA TRP A 117 -25.99 15.05 -24.91
C TRP A 117 -25.03 15.92 -24.09
#